data_AF-Q22N41-F1
#
_entry.id   AF-Q22N41-F1
#
_cell.length_a   1.000
_cell.length_b   1.000
_cell.length_c   1.000
_cell.angle_alpha   90.00
_cell.angle_beta   90.00
_cell.angle_gamma   90.00
#
_symmetry.space_group_name_H-M   'P 1'
#
loop_
_entity.id
_entity.type
_entity.pdbx_description
1 polymer ?
#
loop_
_entity_poly.entity_id
_entity_poly.type
_entity_poly.pdbx_seq_one_letter_code
_entity_poly.pdbx_strand_id
1 'polypeptide(L)'
;MQKISILITILFLSCIACQKSPQYLSIEVDKSDVNPQLSDFLKQSFQQLLLKYPTDQQVITKDLNSLSKSKPQAPWKNPSSIHTTVLYIGSDKSKLDTDYYKQFKVGKQVQLESTTFIYVPGKIICSPVFPQDILIENTCPHMTLMVANWKPVQCNSVLEAIFTQNGALKSEYENKFFQEPSNVMLNKLNKVEIDGESVDVYIVKANKSNQKYLNYEGETKYIY
;
A
#
# COMPACT_ATOMS: atom_id res chain seq x y z
N MET A 1 33.74 -51.97 40.75
CA MET A 1 34.05 -51.68 39.33
C MET A 1 32.89 -50.91 38.73
N GLN A 2 32.99 -49.59 38.69
CA GLN A 2 31.92 -48.67 38.26
C GLN A 2 32.45 -47.93 37.02
N LYS A 3 31.96 -48.30 35.83
CA LYS A 3 32.39 -47.68 34.56
C LYS A 3 31.27 -46.81 34.00
N ILE A 4 31.52 -45.49 34.06
CA ILE A 4 31.38 -44.52 32.98
C ILE A 4 30.09 -44.63 32.15
N SER A 5 29.11 -43.79 32.47
CA SER A 5 28.02 -43.40 31.56
C SER A 5 27.59 -41.97 31.86
N ILE A 6 28.53 -41.03 31.74
CA ILE A 6 28.24 -39.59 31.80
C ILE A 6 29.20 -38.92 30.82
N LEU A 7 28.82 -38.72 29.55
CA LEU A 7 29.26 -37.56 28.74
C LEU A 7 28.70 -37.50 27.30
N ILE A 8 27.40 -37.74 27.05
CA ILE A 8 26.80 -37.40 25.74
C ILE A 8 25.41 -36.77 25.95
N THR A 9 25.35 -35.60 26.59
CA THR A 9 24.09 -34.82 26.64
C THR A 9 24.31 -33.30 26.59
N ILE A 10 25.53 -32.83 26.32
CA ILE A 10 25.82 -31.39 26.30
C ILE A 10 26.63 -31.05 25.06
N LEU A 11 25.99 -31.06 23.89
CA LEU A 11 26.52 -30.42 22.66
C LEU A 11 25.44 -30.19 21.58
N PHE A 12 24.17 -30.04 21.99
CA PHE A 12 23.07 -29.58 21.12
C PHE A 12 22.43 -28.28 21.66
N LEU A 13 23.20 -27.47 22.38
CA LEU A 13 22.72 -26.23 23.02
C LEU A 13 23.25 -24.95 22.38
N SER A 14 23.93 -25.04 21.25
CA SER A 14 24.61 -23.89 20.64
C SER A 14 24.42 -23.87 19.13
N CYS A 15 23.21 -23.51 18.71
CA CYS A 15 22.92 -22.73 17.50
C CYS A 15 21.41 -22.48 17.41
N ILE A 16 20.79 -21.98 18.50
CA ILE A 16 19.62 -21.12 18.29
C ILE A 16 20.22 -19.83 17.74
N ALA A 17 20.50 -19.84 16.43
CA ALA A 17 20.82 -18.62 15.71
C ALA A 17 19.74 -17.62 16.12
N CYS A 18 20.16 -16.46 16.65
CA CYS A 18 19.26 -15.37 16.96
C CYS A 18 18.65 -14.93 15.62
N GLN A 19 17.56 -15.58 15.24
CA GLN A 19 16.92 -15.35 13.96
C GLN A 19 16.32 -13.96 14.07
N LYS A 20 16.97 -13.00 13.39
CA LYS A 20 16.54 -11.60 13.38
C LYS A 20 15.06 -11.59 13.02
N SER A 21 14.20 -11.09 13.89
CA SER A 21 12.76 -11.03 13.55
C SER A 21 12.57 -10.03 12.41
N PRO A 22 11.64 -10.29 11.48
CA PRO A 22 11.32 -9.34 10.43
C PRO A 22 10.81 -8.02 11.01
N GLN A 23 11.09 -6.93 10.31
CA GLN A 23 10.54 -5.61 10.57
C GLN A 23 9.06 -5.53 10.20
N TYR A 24 8.64 -6.18 9.10
CA TYR A 24 7.25 -6.28 8.69
C TYR A 24 6.99 -7.45 7.72
N LEU A 25 5.71 -7.79 7.58
CA LEU A 25 5.18 -8.75 6.62
C LEU A 25 4.56 -7.98 5.45
N SER A 26 4.79 -8.40 4.21
CA SER A 26 4.26 -7.72 3.02
C SER A 26 3.83 -8.67 1.93
N ILE A 27 3.00 -8.17 1.01
CA ILE A 27 2.78 -8.77 -0.31
C ILE A 27 3.49 -7.85 -1.32
N GLU A 28 4.57 -8.31 -1.95
CA GLU A 28 5.36 -7.52 -2.90
C GLU A 28 5.05 -7.91 -4.35
N VAL A 29 4.92 -6.91 -5.22
CA VAL A 29 4.77 -7.09 -6.67
C VAL A 29 6.13 -7.05 -7.35
N ASP A 30 6.36 -7.91 -8.35
CA ASP A 30 7.57 -7.82 -9.17
C ASP A 30 7.59 -6.50 -9.96
N LYS A 31 8.72 -5.80 -9.92
CA LYS A 31 8.91 -4.54 -10.64
C LYS A 31 8.77 -4.67 -12.14
N SER A 32 9.04 -5.86 -12.72
CA SER A 32 8.83 -6.09 -14.16
C SER A 32 7.39 -5.90 -14.59
N ASP A 33 6.44 -6.19 -13.69
CA ASP A 33 5.03 -6.31 -14.02
C ASP A 33 4.26 -4.99 -13.81
N VAL A 34 4.86 -4.04 -13.08
CA VAL A 34 4.20 -2.81 -12.63
C VAL A 34 3.98 -1.80 -13.76
N ASN A 35 5.01 -1.57 -14.58
CA ASN A 35 5.15 -0.29 -15.29
C ASN A 35 4.05 0.03 -16.32
N PRO A 36 3.62 -0.88 -17.21
CA PRO A 36 2.62 -0.54 -18.23
C PRO A 36 1.25 -0.25 -17.62
N GLN A 37 0.78 -1.11 -16.71
CA GLN A 37 -0.54 -0.98 -16.10
C GLN A 37 -0.63 0.24 -15.18
N LEU A 38 0.44 0.52 -14.42
CA LEU A 38 0.49 1.69 -13.54
C LEU A 38 0.41 2.98 -14.35
N SER A 39 1.18 3.09 -15.44
CA SER A 39 1.19 4.28 -16.29
C SER A 39 -0.20 4.59 -16.88
N ASP A 40 -0.87 3.57 -17.43
CA ASP A 40 -2.22 3.68 -17.97
C ASP A 40 -3.23 4.10 -16.89
N PHE A 41 -3.15 3.48 -15.71
CA PHE A 41 -4.01 3.78 -14.57
C PHE A 41 -3.85 5.23 -14.08
N LEU A 42 -2.60 5.69 -13.91
CA LEU A 42 -2.30 7.07 -13.53
C LEU A 42 -2.82 8.05 -14.58
N LYS A 43 -2.49 7.84 -15.87
CA LYS A 43 -2.89 8.73 -16.96
C LYS A 43 -4.40 8.88 -17.04
N GLN A 44 -5.14 7.77 -17.01
CA GLN A 44 -6.61 7.80 -17.04
C GLN A 44 -7.19 8.52 -15.81
N SER A 45 -6.62 8.31 -14.63
CA SER A 45 -7.08 8.94 -13.39
C SER A 45 -6.87 10.46 -13.44
N PHE A 46 -5.70 10.92 -13.87
CA PHE A 46 -5.40 12.33 -14.07
C PHE A 46 -6.30 12.97 -15.13
N GLN A 47 -6.57 12.29 -16.25
CA GLN A 47 -7.49 12.79 -17.27
C GLN A 47 -8.90 13.02 -16.72
N GLN A 48 -9.41 12.12 -15.88
CA GLN A 48 -10.70 12.31 -15.21
C GLN A 48 -10.68 13.53 -14.28
N LEU A 49 -9.61 13.71 -13.52
CA LEU A 49 -9.47 14.88 -12.63
C LEU A 49 -9.41 16.19 -13.41
N LEU A 50 -8.66 16.25 -14.53
CA LEU A 50 -8.58 17.44 -15.38
C LEU A 50 -9.94 17.82 -15.98
N LEU A 51 -10.76 16.84 -16.32
CA LEU A 51 -12.12 17.07 -16.83
C LEU A 51 -13.06 17.60 -15.74
N LYS A 52 -12.98 17.07 -14.50
CA LYS A 52 -13.88 17.47 -13.41
C LYS A 52 -13.47 18.75 -12.68
N TYR A 53 -12.17 19.02 -12.56
CA TYR A 53 -11.63 20.12 -11.75
C TYR A 53 -10.81 21.10 -12.61
N PRO A 54 -11.44 21.86 -13.53
CA PRO A 54 -10.74 22.78 -14.42
C PRO A 54 -10.02 23.90 -13.67
N THR A 55 -10.49 24.30 -12.48
CA THR A 55 -9.83 25.29 -11.61
C THR A 55 -8.48 24.81 -11.08
N ASP A 56 -8.31 23.49 -10.95
CA ASP A 56 -7.09 22.85 -10.46
C ASP A 56 -6.20 22.35 -11.62
N GLN A 57 -6.54 22.68 -12.87
CA GLN A 57 -5.86 22.18 -14.06
C GLN A 57 -4.35 22.44 -14.02
N GLN A 58 -3.91 23.61 -13.53
CA GLN A 58 -2.49 23.95 -13.48
C GLN A 58 -1.70 23.00 -12.58
N VAL A 59 -2.19 22.72 -11.37
CA VAL A 59 -1.50 21.83 -10.43
C VAL A 59 -1.55 20.37 -10.90
N ILE A 60 -2.69 19.92 -11.41
CA ILE A 60 -2.88 18.55 -11.90
C ILE A 60 -2.01 18.29 -13.15
N THR A 61 -1.97 19.24 -14.10
CA THR A 61 -1.18 19.11 -15.33
C THR A 61 0.31 19.10 -15.04
N LYS A 62 0.77 19.93 -14.09
CA LYS A 62 2.17 19.95 -13.66
C LYS A 62 2.60 18.57 -13.16
N ASP A 63 1.82 17.95 -12.28
CA ASP A 63 2.16 16.64 -11.73
C ASP A 63 2.04 15.52 -12.77
N LEU A 64 1.00 15.52 -13.61
CA LEU A 64 0.88 14.58 -14.72
C LEU A 64 2.08 14.65 -15.68
N ASN A 65 2.56 15.85 -16.02
CA ASN A 65 3.72 16.04 -16.90
C ASN A 65 5.03 15.52 -16.30
N SER A 66 5.17 15.57 -14.96
CA SER A 66 6.30 14.96 -14.27
C SER A 66 6.24 13.44 -14.23
N LEU A 67 5.04 12.84 -14.37
CA LEU A 67 4.82 11.39 -14.36
C LEU A 67 4.83 10.74 -15.76
N SER A 68 4.53 11.50 -16.82
CA SER A 68 4.28 10.96 -18.18
C SER A 68 5.53 10.52 -18.97
N LYS A 69 6.72 10.63 -18.38
CA LYS A 69 8.00 10.25 -19.02
C LYS A 69 8.41 8.84 -18.59
N SER A 70 9.20 8.16 -19.41
CA SER A 70 9.73 6.81 -19.13
C SER A 70 10.48 6.69 -17.80
N LYS A 71 10.92 7.83 -17.25
CA LYS A 71 11.35 8.00 -15.86
C LYS A 71 10.64 9.22 -15.27
N PRO A 72 9.98 9.09 -14.10
CA PRO A 72 9.41 10.24 -13.40
C PRO A 72 10.44 11.34 -13.18
N GLN A 73 10.02 12.58 -13.36
CA GLN A 73 10.83 13.76 -13.08
C GLN A 73 10.49 14.31 -11.70
N ALA A 74 11.46 15.02 -11.11
CA ALA A 74 11.27 15.67 -9.83
C ALA A 74 9.97 16.52 -9.80
N PRO A 75 9.23 16.51 -8.67
CA PRO A 75 9.58 15.84 -7.42
C PRO A 75 9.22 14.35 -7.37
N TRP A 76 8.44 13.85 -8.35
CA TRP A 76 7.91 12.49 -8.33
C TRP A 76 8.97 11.42 -8.56
N LYS A 77 8.87 10.34 -7.78
CA LYS A 77 9.75 9.18 -7.82
C LYS A 77 8.91 7.92 -7.63
N ASN A 78 9.40 6.82 -8.19
CA ASN A 78 8.87 5.50 -7.88
C ASN A 78 9.21 5.15 -6.41
N PRO A 79 8.31 4.46 -5.68
CA PRO A 79 8.67 3.88 -4.39
C PRO A 79 9.74 2.79 -4.57
N SER A 80 10.40 2.41 -3.47
CA SER A 80 11.43 1.36 -3.49
C SER A 80 10.90 0.02 -3.96
N SER A 81 9.64 -0.29 -3.63
CA SER A 81 8.87 -1.44 -4.10
C SER A 81 7.38 -1.09 -4.12
N ILE A 82 6.62 -1.73 -5.02
CA ILE A 82 5.16 -1.75 -4.97
C ILE A 82 4.77 -2.94 -4.09
N HIS A 83 4.14 -2.64 -2.97
CA HIS A 83 3.74 -3.66 -2.02
C HIS A 83 2.56 -3.17 -1.19
N THR A 84 1.91 -4.10 -0.49
CA THR A 84 1.03 -3.77 0.62
C THR A 84 1.56 -4.40 1.90
N THR A 85 1.52 -3.65 3.01
CA THR A 85 1.96 -4.13 4.32
C THR A 85 0.84 -4.94 4.97
N VAL A 86 1.17 -6.17 5.37
CA VAL A 86 0.25 -7.09 6.05
C VAL A 86 0.28 -6.87 7.56
N LEU A 87 1.47 -6.76 8.14
CA LEU A 87 1.70 -6.58 9.57
C LEU A 87 3.01 -5.80 9.78
N TYR A 88 2.95 -4.69 10.51
CA TYR A 88 4.16 -3.95 10.91
C TYR A 88 4.61 -4.39 12.30
N ILE A 89 5.76 -5.05 12.41
CA ILE A 89 6.29 -5.58 13.69
C ILE A 89 7.15 -4.54 14.39
N GLY A 90 8.07 -3.91 13.64
CA GLY A 90 8.99 -2.90 14.19
C GLY A 90 9.73 -3.40 15.44
N SER A 91 9.62 -2.63 16.52
CA SER A 91 10.16 -2.97 17.84
C SER A 91 9.22 -3.80 18.71
N ASP A 92 7.94 -3.93 18.35
CA ASP A 92 6.94 -4.64 19.14
C ASP A 92 6.96 -6.14 18.83
N LYS A 93 7.72 -6.88 19.65
CA LYS A 93 7.86 -8.33 19.50
C LYS A 93 6.60 -9.11 19.88
N SER A 94 5.64 -8.51 20.58
CA SER A 94 4.38 -9.18 20.88
C SER A 94 3.56 -9.46 19.61
N LYS A 95 3.80 -8.72 18.53
CA LYS A 95 3.18 -8.97 17.22
C LYS A 95 3.52 -10.31 16.60
N LEU A 96 4.64 -10.92 17.00
CA LEU A 96 5.00 -12.29 16.57
C LEU A 96 4.02 -13.34 17.11
N ASP A 97 3.29 -13.01 18.19
CA ASP A 97 2.29 -13.90 18.79
C ASP A 97 0.88 -13.71 18.22
N THR A 98 0.67 -12.73 17.34
CA THR A 98 -0.63 -12.47 16.72
C THR A 98 -0.97 -13.47 15.63
N ASP A 99 -2.26 -13.64 15.34
CA ASP A 99 -2.74 -14.48 14.25
C ASP A 99 -2.24 -13.99 12.88
N TYR A 100 -2.08 -12.67 12.70
CA TYR A 100 -1.50 -12.08 11.49
C TYR A 100 -0.12 -12.65 11.19
N TYR A 101 0.72 -12.84 12.21
CA TYR A 101 2.06 -13.42 12.05
C TYR A 101 2.00 -14.94 11.91
N LYS A 102 1.31 -15.62 12.83
CA LYS A 102 1.28 -17.09 12.92
C LYS A 102 0.66 -17.76 11.69
N GLN A 103 -0.30 -17.10 11.04
CA GLN A 103 -0.97 -17.62 9.86
C GLN A 103 -0.32 -17.16 8.55
N PHE A 104 0.66 -16.25 8.61
CA PHE A 104 1.36 -15.77 7.43
C PHE A 104 2.24 -16.87 6.82
N LYS A 105 2.08 -17.09 5.52
CA LYS A 105 2.85 -18.09 4.76
C LYS A 105 3.64 -17.37 3.68
N VAL A 106 4.96 -17.27 3.85
CA VAL A 106 5.88 -16.72 2.83
C VAL A 106 5.80 -17.53 1.53
N GLY A 107 5.97 -16.87 0.40
CA GLY A 107 5.90 -17.49 -0.94
C GLY A 107 4.50 -17.73 -1.48
N LYS A 108 3.45 -17.37 -0.72
CA LYS A 108 2.07 -17.39 -1.21
C LYS A 108 1.86 -16.27 -2.23
N GLN A 109 1.27 -16.63 -3.37
CA GLN A 109 0.78 -15.66 -4.35
C GLN A 109 -0.57 -15.10 -3.90
N VAL A 110 -0.73 -13.78 -3.98
CA VAL A 110 -1.92 -13.05 -3.57
C VAL A 110 -2.23 -11.96 -4.60
N GLN A 111 -3.48 -11.91 -5.06
CA GLN A 111 -3.92 -10.89 -6.00
C GLN A 111 -4.08 -9.54 -5.28
N LEU A 112 -3.44 -8.51 -5.82
CA LEU A 112 -3.57 -7.11 -5.43
C LEU A 112 -4.31 -6.35 -6.52
N GLU A 113 -5.61 -6.14 -6.30
CA GLU A 113 -6.45 -5.35 -7.18
C GLU A 113 -6.76 -3.99 -6.59
N SER A 114 -6.75 -2.96 -7.44
CA SER A 114 -7.38 -1.69 -7.10
C SER A 114 -7.95 -0.96 -8.31
N THR A 115 -9.11 -0.35 -8.08
CA THR A 115 -9.75 0.59 -9.01
C THR A 115 -9.73 2.01 -8.47
N THR A 116 -9.06 2.25 -7.34
CA THR A 116 -9.11 3.53 -6.61
C THR A 116 -7.76 4.21 -6.65
N PHE A 117 -7.74 5.44 -7.14
CA PHE A 117 -6.58 6.33 -7.17
C PHE A 117 -6.81 7.45 -6.16
N ILE A 118 -5.84 7.62 -5.25
CA ILE A 118 -5.83 8.67 -4.25
C ILE A 118 -4.58 9.49 -4.46
N TYR A 119 -4.74 10.80 -4.55
CA TYR A 119 -3.69 11.71 -4.95
C TYR A 119 -3.72 12.98 -4.11
N VAL A 120 -2.56 13.28 -3.53
CA VAL A 120 -2.28 14.54 -2.84
C VAL A 120 -1.25 15.30 -3.66
N PRO A 121 -1.60 16.47 -4.25
CA PRO A 121 -0.73 17.20 -5.17
C PRO A 121 0.67 17.47 -4.63
N GLY A 122 1.69 17.12 -5.42
CA GLY A 122 3.11 17.26 -5.07
C GLY A 122 3.58 16.47 -3.84
N LYS A 123 2.76 15.55 -3.30
CA LYS A 123 3.07 14.80 -2.08
C LYS A 123 3.18 13.29 -2.30
N ILE A 124 2.05 12.63 -2.58
CA ILE A 124 1.97 11.17 -2.65
C ILE A 124 0.79 10.71 -3.51
N ILE A 125 0.93 9.52 -4.11
CA ILE A 125 -0.16 8.80 -4.76
C ILE A 125 -0.22 7.40 -4.16
N CYS A 126 -1.40 6.99 -3.72
CA CYS A 126 -1.64 5.65 -3.20
C CYS A 126 -2.96 5.08 -3.71
N SER A 127 -3.14 3.78 -3.46
CA SER A 127 -4.29 3.04 -3.96
C SER A 127 -4.66 1.95 -2.96
N PRO A 128 -5.87 1.99 -2.35
CA PRO A 128 -6.33 0.95 -1.45
C PRO A 128 -6.50 -0.36 -2.23
N VAL A 129 -6.06 -1.46 -1.64
CA VAL A 129 -6.19 -2.81 -2.18
C VAL A 129 -7.00 -3.66 -1.20
N PHE A 130 -7.62 -4.72 -1.69
CA PHE A 130 -8.45 -5.61 -0.87
C PHE A 130 -8.07 -7.07 -1.11
N PRO A 131 -6.86 -7.49 -0.66
CA PRO A 131 -6.37 -8.85 -0.89
C PRO A 131 -7.31 -9.85 -0.22
N GLN A 132 -7.60 -10.94 -0.94
CA GLN A 132 -8.39 -12.04 -0.41
C GLN A 132 -7.46 -13.13 0.15
N ASP A 133 -8.00 -13.99 1.01
CA ASP A 133 -7.33 -15.18 1.54
C ASP A 133 -6.05 -14.91 2.37
N ILE A 134 -5.91 -13.71 2.93
CA ILE A 134 -4.82 -13.38 3.86
C ILE A 134 -5.34 -12.46 4.95
N LEU A 135 -4.92 -12.74 6.19
CA LEU A 135 -5.28 -11.92 7.35
C LEU A 135 -4.33 -10.72 7.41
N ILE A 136 -4.89 -9.50 7.38
CA ILE A 136 -4.13 -8.24 7.34
C ILE A 136 -4.47 -7.38 8.56
N GLU A 137 -3.44 -6.89 9.26
CA GLU A 137 -3.59 -5.98 10.41
C GLU A 137 -3.90 -4.55 9.96
N ASN A 138 -3.30 -4.12 8.84
CA ASN A 138 -3.49 -2.77 8.33
C ASN A 138 -4.96 -2.53 8.00
N THR A 139 -5.58 -1.54 8.67
CA THR A 139 -6.99 -1.19 8.53
C THR A 139 -7.35 -0.68 7.13
N CYS A 140 -6.37 -0.12 6.41
CA CYS A 140 -6.52 0.28 5.02
C CYS A 140 -5.35 -0.28 4.21
N PRO A 141 -5.40 -1.57 3.82
CA PRO A 141 -4.36 -2.15 2.97
C PRO A 141 -4.29 -1.35 1.68
N HIS A 142 -3.08 -0.93 1.31
CA HIS A 142 -2.87 -0.07 0.15
C HIS A 142 -1.51 -0.35 -0.49
N MET A 143 -1.34 0.17 -1.71
CA MET A 143 -0.06 0.30 -2.37
C MET A 143 0.31 1.78 -2.47
N THR A 144 1.55 2.11 -2.11
CA THR A 144 2.13 3.39 -2.51
C THR A 144 2.48 3.29 -3.98
N LEU A 145 2.01 4.23 -4.80
CA LEU A 145 2.21 4.22 -6.25
C LEU A 145 3.32 5.17 -6.67
N MET A 146 3.30 6.41 -6.16
CA MET A 146 4.29 7.44 -6.44
C MET A 146 4.55 8.27 -5.19
N VAL A 147 5.79 8.72 -5.01
CA VAL A 147 6.19 9.58 -3.88
C VAL A 147 6.84 10.86 -4.39
N ALA A 148 6.58 11.97 -3.70
CA ALA A 148 7.22 13.26 -3.95
C ALA A 148 7.78 13.82 -2.65
N ASN A 149 7.15 14.86 -2.08
CA ASN A 149 7.64 15.51 -0.85
C ASN A 149 7.30 14.73 0.43
N TRP A 150 6.47 13.69 0.34
CA TRP A 150 6.13 12.81 1.45
C TRP A 150 6.77 11.42 1.32
N LYS A 151 6.92 10.74 2.45
CA LYS A 151 7.40 9.37 2.61
C LYS A 151 6.24 8.38 2.43
N PRO A 152 6.50 7.14 1.97
CA PRO A 152 5.48 6.10 1.81
C PRO A 152 4.59 5.88 3.03
N VAL A 153 5.15 5.97 4.24
CA VAL A 153 4.40 5.78 5.50
C VAL A 153 3.19 6.72 5.64
N GLN A 154 3.24 7.91 5.02
CA GLN A 154 2.19 8.92 5.08
C GLN A 154 0.95 8.55 4.26
N CYS A 155 1.03 7.50 3.43
CA CYS A 155 -0.17 6.89 2.86
C CYS A 155 -1.14 6.41 3.95
N ASN A 156 -0.64 5.89 5.08
CA ASN A 156 -1.51 5.50 6.20
C ASN A 156 -2.24 6.73 6.75
N SER A 157 -1.54 7.84 7.02
CA SER A 157 -2.15 9.07 7.50
C SER A 157 -3.22 9.61 6.55
N VAL A 158 -2.96 9.60 5.23
CA VAL A 158 -3.95 9.99 4.21
C VAL A 158 -5.20 9.11 4.30
N LEU A 159 -5.02 7.80 4.31
CA LEU A 159 -6.10 6.83 4.28
C LEU A 159 -6.92 6.83 5.57
N GLU A 160 -6.26 6.98 6.73
CA GLU A 160 -6.92 7.11 8.01
C GLU A 160 -7.77 8.39 8.07
N ALA A 161 -7.24 9.51 7.60
CA ALA A 161 -7.96 10.79 7.59
C ALA A 161 -9.22 10.77 6.71
N ILE A 162 -9.22 10.00 5.61
CA ILE A 162 -10.36 9.98 4.68
C ILE A 162 -11.32 8.80 4.92
N PHE A 163 -10.84 7.64 5.38
CA PHE A 163 -11.63 6.41 5.49
C PHE A 163 -11.87 5.92 6.91
N THR A 164 -11.12 6.39 7.92
CA THR A 164 -11.28 5.89 9.29
C THR A 164 -11.74 6.99 10.24
N GLN A 165 -10.86 7.69 10.93
CA GLN A 165 -11.08 8.55 12.11
C GLN A 165 -12.13 9.67 11.93
N ASN A 166 -13.40 9.31 11.74
CA ASN A 166 -14.48 10.17 11.24
C ASN A 166 -14.18 10.79 9.86
N GLY A 167 -13.41 10.08 9.04
CA GLY A 167 -13.08 10.52 7.69
C GLY A 167 -14.34 10.68 6.83
N ALA A 168 -14.29 11.61 5.88
CA ALA A 168 -15.44 11.97 5.05
C ALA A 168 -15.99 10.80 4.21
N LEU A 169 -15.19 9.74 4.00
CA LEU A 169 -15.55 8.56 3.22
C LEU A 169 -15.53 7.27 4.05
N LYS A 170 -15.62 7.40 5.38
CA LYS A 170 -15.64 6.26 6.30
C LYS A 170 -16.79 5.30 5.98
N SER A 171 -18.00 5.83 5.78
CA SER A 171 -19.19 5.03 5.49
C SER A 171 -19.02 4.23 4.20
N GLU A 172 -18.49 4.85 3.15
CA GLU A 172 -18.23 4.20 1.87
C GLU A 172 -17.19 3.09 2.01
N TYR A 173 -16.15 3.32 2.82
CA TYR A 173 -15.12 2.31 3.08
C TYR A 173 -15.69 1.11 3.85
N GLU A 174 -16.41 1.35 4.94
CA GLU A 174 -17.03 0.31 5.78
C GLU A 174 -18.09 -0.50 5.02
N ASN A 175 -18.85 0.15 4.14
CA ASN A 175 -19.86 -0.50 3.29
C ASN A 175 -19.27 -1.12 2.00
N LYS A 176 -17.94 -1.29 1.93
CA LYS A 176 -17.24 -1.94 0.82
C LYS A 176 -17.45 -1.27 -0.54
N PHE A 177 -17.82 0.02 -0.58
CA PHE A 177 -18.05 0.76 -1.83
C PHE A 177 -16.86 0.67 -2.80
N PHE A 178 -15.64 0.72 -2.27
CA PHE A 178 -14.40 0.66 -3.05
C PHE A 178 -14.02 -0.74 -3.54
N GLN A 179 -14.65 -1.80 -3.02
CA GLN A 179 -14.48 -3.18 -3.49
C GLN A 179 -15.43 -3.50 -4.65
N GLU A 180 -16.58 -2.81 -4.72
CA GLU A 180 -17.58 -3.03 -5.76
C GLU A 180 -17.05 -2.60 -7.15
N PRO A 181 -17.02 -3.53 -8.13
CA PRO A 181 -16.45 -3.25 -9.45
C PRO A 181 -17.16 -2.16 -10.24
N SER A 182 -18.48 -2.01 -10.05
CA SER A 182 -19.34 -1.10 -10.80
C SER A 182 -19.38 0.32 -10.22
N ASN A 183 -19.03 0.47 -8.95
CA ASN A 183 -19.06 1.77 -8.26
C ASN A 183 -18.04 2.73 -8.85
N VAL A 184 -18.45 3.99 -9.00
CA VAL A 184 -17.64 5.09 -9.53
C VAL A 184 -17.68 6.26 -8.57
N MET A 185 -16.53 6.89 -8.36
CA MET A 185 -16.44 8.12 -7.60
C MET A 185 -15.38 9.02 -8.22
N LEU A 186 -15.69 10.30 -8.30
CA LEU A 186 -14.71 11.33 -8.60
C LEU A 186 -14.90 12.43 -7.58
N ASN A 187 -14.01 12.56 -6.60
CA ASN A 187 -14.22 13.46 -5.46
C ASN A 187 -12.94 14.27 -5.15
N LYS A 188 -13.14 15.43 -4.53
CA LYS A 188 -12.08 16.29 -4.00
C LYS A 188 -12.49 16.63 -2.57
N LEU A 189 -11.67 16.21 -1.62
CA LEU A 189 -11.79 16.61 -0.22
C LEU A 189 -10.86 17.80 -0.01
N ASN A 190 -11.44 18.95 0.35
CA ASN A 190 -10.66 20.18 0.56
C ASN A 190 -10.19 20.25 2.01
N LYS A 191 -8.96 20.73 2.22
CA LYS A 191 -8.41 21.01 3.58
C LYS A 191 -8.51 19.81 4.54
N VAL A 192 -8.12 18.63 4.08
CA VAL A 192 -7.94 17.45 4.93
C VAL A 192 -6.67 17.64 5.75
N GLU A 193 -6.78 17.55 7.07
CA GLU A 193 -5.64 17.63 7.98
C GLU A 193 -4.89 16.31 8.03
N ILE A 194 -3.64 16.29 7.56
CA ILE A 194 -2.76 15.11 7.52
C ILE A 194 -1.40 15.50 8.12
N ASP A 195 -1.01 14.81 9.19
CA ASP A 195 0.26 15.07 9.91
C ASP A 195 0.49 16.56 10.28
N GLY A 196 -0.59 17.31 10.56
CA GLY A 196 -0.54 18.75 10.89
C GLY A 196 -0.46 19.68 9.67
N GLU A 197 -0.62 19.16 8.45
CA GLU A 197 -0.73 19.95 7.22
C GLU A 197 -2.15 19.85 6.64
N SER A 198 -2.73 21.00 6.25
CA SER A 198 -4.01 21.07 5.56
C SER A 198 -3.82 20.93 4.05
N VAL A 199 -4.34 19.86 3.44
CA VAL A 199 -4.13 19.54 2.03
C VAL A 199 -5.43 19.19 1.30
N ASP A 200 -5.43 19.33 -0.03
CA ASP A 200 -6.50 18.80 -0.87
C ASP A 200 -6.20 17.34 -1.26
N VAL A 201 -7.21 16.47 -1.17
CA VAL A 201 -7.13 15.05 -1.55
C VAL A 201 -8.08 14.77 -2.70
N TYR A 202 -7.56 14.25 -3.81
CA TYR A 202 -8.34 13.85 -4.98
C TYR A 202 -8.50 12.35 -5.01
N ILE A 203 -9.71 11.90 -5.35
CA ILE A 203 -10.10 10.50 -5.32
C ILE A 203 -10.79 10.16 -6.64
N VAL A 204 -10.28 9.12 -7.30
CA VAL A 204 -10.88 8.53 -8.50
C VAL A 204 -11.12 7.06 -8.21
N LYS A 205 -12.38 6.63 -8.10
CA LYS A 205 -12.79 5.22 -8.13
C LYS A 205 -13.34 4.93 -9.52
N ALA A 206 -12.67 4.05 -10.24
CA ALA A 206 -13.01 3.65 -11.60
C ALA A 206 -13.95 2.43 -11.62
N ASN A 207 -14.75 2.30 -12.67
CA ASN A 207 -15.54 1.10 -12.96
C ASN A 207 -14.64 0.04 -13.65
N LYS A 208 -14.53 -1.14 -13.04
CA LYS A 208 -13.65 -2.23 -13.51
C LYS A 208 -13.99 -2.71 -14.92
N SER A 209 -15.25 -2.59 -15.35
CA SER A 209 -15.74 -3.15 -16.63
C SER A 209 -15.29 -2.36 -17.86
N ASN A 210 -14.97 -1.08 -17.73
CA ASN A 210 -14.68 -0.21 -18.88
C ASN A 210 -13.51 0.75 -18.67
N GLN A 211 -12.84 0.69 -17.51
CA GLN A 211 -11.71 1.56 -17.20
C GLN A 211 -10.49 0.73 -16.79
N LYS A 212 -9.31 1.33 -16.98
CA LYS A 212 -8.03 0.78 -16.51
C LYS A 212 -8.02 0.73 -14.99
N TYR A 213 -7.51 -0.36 -14.45
CA TYR A 213 -7.36 -0.63 -13.01
C TYR A 213 -6.05 -1.39 -12.78
N LEU A 214 -5.59 -1.44 -11.52
CA LEU A 214 -4.40 -2.17 -11.10
C LEU A 214 -4.76 -3.62 -10.77
N ASN A 215 -3.99 -4.57 -11.29
CA ASN A 215 -4.22 -5.99 -11.11
C ASN A 215 -2.88 -6.72 -11.10
N TYR A 216 -2.29 -6.86 -9.92
CA TYR A 216 -0.97 -7.45 -9.75
C TYR A 216 -1.05 -8.75 -8.98
N GLU A 217 -0.30 -9.76 -9.43
CA GLU A 217 0.03 -10.90 -8.59
C GLU A 217 1.23 -10.50 -7.73
N GLY A 218 1.11 -10.66 -6.41
CA GLY A 218 2.18 -10.35 -5.48
C GLY A 218 2.52 -11.56 -4.60
N GLU A 219 3.77 -11.61 -4.15
CA GLU A 219 4.27 -12.68 -3.30
C GLU A 219 4.40 -12.20 -1.85
N THR A 220 3.89 -12.98 -0.90
CA THR A 220 4.08 -12.73 0.54
C THR A 220 5.55 -12.89 0.96
N LYS A 221 6.11 -11.91 1.65
CA LYS A 221 7.52 -11.89 2.08
C LYS A 221 7.70 -11.38 3.51
N TYR A 222 8.80 -11.83 4.12
CA TYR A 222 9.37 -11.23 5.33
C TYR A 222 10.36 -10.15 4.93
N ILE A 223 10.22 -8.96 5.52
CA ILE A 223 11.15 -7.85 5.33
C ILE A 223 11.90 -7.62 6.64
N TYR A 224 13.24 -7.59 6.59
CA TYR A 224 14.14 -7.60 7.75
C TYR A 224 14.94 -6.31 7.90
#